data_AF-A0A9D8JBU9-F1
#
_entry.id   AF-A0A9D8JBU9-F1
#
_cell.length_a   1.000
_cell.length_b   1.000
_cell.length_c   1.000
_cell.angle_alpha   90.00
_cell.angle_beta   90.00
_cell.angle_gamma   90.00
#
_symmetry.space_group_name_H-M   'P 1'
#
loop_
_entity.id
_entity.type
_entity.pdbx_description
1 polymer ?
#
loop_
_entity_poly.entity_id
_entity_poly.type
_entity_poly.pdbx_seq_one_letter_code
_entity_poly.pdbx_strand_id
1 'polypeptide(L)'
;MLTRKASKNASQSLSHEAAGIHLSGPNANKTALVLVSGDPGQEAIEITKVYEKIGAFGTLFSDERLADLLTRHGPLAAVFVDCPLTLPPCVACQRPLCPGAVQCDDVAVAYMMAISNRVRRRGARKARPVNPQSQRVWDVMKLTEPADDATEPTFSANLAPLVTRARTLQRRLNALDPQILLRETQVSTALEALRRPLGLPDAVKLEYRRFETGLAVRELVIEAMVGQRLLAPLRSDLVAQIAGSVEIFHAFITAVVGALHLAGLTRDKPESFREVDGWVHLPDLADWVGTGIE
;
A
#
# COMPACT_ATOMS: atom_id res chain seq x y z
N MET A 1 -45.29 -32.05 11.73
CA MET A 1 -45.14 -31.60 10.34
C MET A 1 -44.99 -30.08 10.36
N LEU A 2 -43.76 -29.58 10.50
CA LEU A 2 -43.45 -28.14 10.50
C LEU A 2 -42.32 -27.93 9.50
N THR A 3 -42.70 -27.48 8.32
CA THR A 3 -41.82 -27.20 7.18
C THR A 3 -40.88 -26.04 7.52
N ARG A 4 -39.58 -26.34 7.66
CA ARG A 4 -38.50 -25.35 7.63
C ARG A 4 -38.46 -24.74 6.23
N LYS A 5 -38.90 -23.48 6.10
CA LYS A 5 -38.59 -22.67 4.91
C LYS A 5 -37.09 -22.43 4.90
N ALA A 6 -36.41 -23.01 3.93
CA ALA A 6 -35.04 -22.68 3.59
C ALA A 6 -34.99 -21.19 3.23
N SER A 7 -34.33 -20.40 4.08
CA SER A 7 -33.93 -19.04 3.74
C SER A 7 -32.93 -19.15 2.59
N LYS A 8 -33.32 -18.68 1.41
CA LYS A 8 -32.41 -18.48 0.29
C LYS A 8 -31.39 -17.43 0.73
N ASN A 9 -30.19 -17.87 1.07
CA ASN A 9 -29.03 -16.99 1.18
C ASN A 9 -28.87 -16.30 -0.18
N ALA A 10 -29.18 -15.00 -0.23
CA ALA A 10 -28.66 -14.13 -1.25
C ALA A 10 -27.14 -14.15 -1.09
N SER A 11 -26.44 -14.84 -1.98
CA SER A 11 -25.02 -14.61 -2.21
C SER A 11 -24.90 -13.18 -2.72
N GLN A 12 -24.71 -12.21 -1.83
CA GLN A 12 -24.17 -10.92 -2.22
C GLN A 12 -22.82 -11.24 -2.87
N SER A 13 -22.73 -11.08 -4.19
CA SER A 13 -21.43 -11.06 -4.84
C SER A 13 -20.65 -9.95 -4.16
N LEU A 14 -19.57 -10.31 -3.46
CA LEU A 14 -18.65 -9.32 -2.94
C LEU A 14 -18.27 -8.43 -4.13
N SER A 15 -18.46 -7.13 -4.00
CA SER A 15 -18.01 -6.17 -5.01
C SER A 15 -16.53 -6.42 -5.24
N HIS A 16 -16.10 -6.61 -6.50
CA HIS A 16 -14.68 -6.61 -6.86
C HIS A 16 -14.12 -5.18 -6.85
N GLU A 17 -14.52 -4.38 -5.86
CA GLU A 17 -14.09 -3.00 -5.70
C GLU A 17 -12.99 -2.90 -4.66
N ALA A 18 -11.90 -2.26 -5.07
CA ALA A 18 -10.77 -1.93 -4.22
C ALA A 18 -10.61 -0.41 -4.14
N ALA A 19 -10.15 0.08 -2.99
CA ALA A 19 -9.80 1.46 -2.78
C ALA A 19 -8.31 1.62 -2.46
N GLY A 20 -7.70 2.66 -3.00
CA GLY A 20 -6.35 3.08 -2.69
C GLY A 20 -6.30 4.48 -2.11
N ILE A 21 -5.56 4.64 -1.01
CA ILE A 21 -5.47 5.87 -0.24
C ILE A 21 -4.03 6.39 -0.26
N HIS A 22 -3.89 7.66 -0.61
CA HIS A 22 -2.68 8.42 -0.30
C HIS A 22 -2.97 9.40 0.85
N LEU A 23 -2.24 9.26 1.96
CA LEU A 23 -2.37 10.16 3.10
C LEU A 23 -1.38 11.33 2.99
N SER A 24 -1.89 12.54 3.19
CA SER A 24 -1.08 13.74 3.40
C SER A 24 -0.93 14.10 4.88
N GLY A 25 -0.20 15.17 5.19
CA GLY A 25 -0.21 15.73 6.55
C GLY A 25 -1.65 16.06 7.02
N PRO A 26 -1.93 16.01 8.34
CA PRO A 26 -3.28 16.14 8.89
C PRO A 26 -3.95 17.49 8.55
N ASN A 27 -3.15 18.55 8.42
CA ASN A 27 -3.59 19.90 8.06
C ASN A 27 -3.48 20.19 6.55
N ALA A 28 -3.01 19.23 5.75
CA ALA A 28 -2.93 19.38 4.31
C ALA A 28 -4.22 18.90 3.63
N ASN A 29 -4.55 19.50 2.49
CA ASN A 29 -5.65 19.10 1.62
C ASN A 29 -5.12 18.29 0.43
N LYS A 30 -4.23 17.33 0.68
CA LYS A 30 -3.55 16.56 -0.37
C LYS A 30 -3.85 15.06 -0.28
N THR A 31 -4.70 14.65 0.64
CA THR A 31 -5.16 13.26 0.72
C THR A 31 -6.00 12.95 -0.52
N ALA A 32 -5.72 11.81 -1.13
CA ALA A 32 -6.40 11.32 -2.31
C ALA A 32 -6.92 9.90 -2.08
N LEU A 33 -8.02 9.57 -2.75
CA LEU A 33 -8.66 8.27 -2.73
C LEU A 33 -9.05 7.91 -4.17
N VAL A 34 -8.66 6.72 -4.60
CA VAL A 34 -9.05 6.17 -5.91
C VAL A 34 -9.78 4.85 -5.66
N LEU A 35 -10.92 4.67 -6.33
CA LEU A 35 -11.69 3.44 -6.34
C LEU A 35 -11.53 2.79 -7.71
N VAL A 36 -11.33 1.48 -7.70
CA VAL A 36 -11.23 0.66 -8.89
C VAL A 36 -12.13 -0.56 -8.76
N SER A 37 -12.59 -1.08 -9.89
CA SER A 37 -13.32 -2.34 -9.99
C SER A 37 -12.62 -3.29 -10.97
N GLY A 38 -12.90 -4.57 -10.81
CA GLY A 38 -12.50 -5.61 -11.76
C GLY A 38 -11.59 -6.66 -11.16
N ASP A 39 -11.49 -7.80 -11.84
CA ASP A 39 -10.62 -8.91 -11.50
C ASP A 39 -9.52 -9.04 -12.56
N PRO A 40 -8.28 -8.56 -12.33
CA PRO A 40 -7.19 -8.63 -13.32
C PRO A 40 -6.82 -10.04 -13.81
N GLY A 41 -7.36 -11.12 -13.21
CA GLY A 41 -7.29 -12.47 -13.76
C GLY A 41 -8.34 -12.79 -14.84
N GLN A 42 -9.41 -11.99 -14.95
CA GLN A 42 -10.53 -12.18 -15.87
C GLN A 42 -10.79 -10.96 -16.76
N GLU A 43 -10.76 -9.76 -16.19
CA GLU A 43 -11.07 -8.48 -16.83
C GLU A 43 -10.07 -7.39 -16.43
N ALA A 44 -9.91 -6.37 -17.28
CA ALA A 44 -9.02 -5.26 -16.96
C ALA A 44 -9.57 -4.42 -15.81
N ILE A 45 -8.68 -3.85 -15.00
CA ILE A 45 -9.07 -2.96 -13.90
C ILE A 45 -9.70 -1.68 -14.47
N GLU A 46 -10.86 -1.28 -13.95
CA GLU A 46 -11.53 -0.03 -14.28
C GLU A 46 -11.47 0.95 -13.12
N ILE A 47 -11.28 2.24 -13.43
CA ILE A 47 -11.29 3.29 -12.41
C ILE A 47 -12.71 3.81 -12.26
N THR A 48 -13.35 3.54 -11.13
CA THR A 48 -14.73 3.94 -10.88
C THR A 48 -14.83 5.36 -10.32
N LYS A 49 -13.87 5.76 -9.48
CA LYS A 49 -13.91 7.09 -8.86
C LYS A 49 -12.53 7.61 -8.45
N VAL A 50 -12.35 8.92 -8.59
CA VAL A 50 -11.17 9.64 -8.08
C VAL A 50 -11.65 10.77 -7.18
N TYR A 51 -11.11 10.81 -5.96
CA TYR A 51 -11.28 11.88 -5.00
C TYR A 51 -9.94 12.54 -4.73
N GLU A 52 -9.87 13.85 -4.94
CA GLU A 52 -8.72 14.67 -4.61
C GLU A 52 -9.04 15.63 -3.46
N LYS A 53 -7.97 16.19 -2.90
CA LYS A 53 -8.04 17.30 -1.94
C LYS A 53 -8.92 17.04 -0.72
N ILE A 54 -8.84 15.83 -0.16
CA ILE A 54 -9.54 15.46 1.07
C ILE A 54 -8.83 16.10 2.27
N GLY A 55 -9.10 17.39 2.50
CA GLY A 55 -8.63 18.15 3.67
C GLY A 55 -9.72 18.31 4.73
N ALA A 56 -9.42 19.00 5.83
CA ALA A 56 -10.46 19.41 6.78
C ALA A 56 -11.51 20.32 6.11
N PHE A 57 -12.78 20.21 6.53
CA PHE A 57 -13.85 21.08 6.07
C PHE A 57 -14.84 21.36 7.20
N GLY A 58 -15.02 22.64 7.54
CA GLY A 58 -15.80 23.03 8.71
C GLY A 58 -15.22 22.43 9.99
N THR A 59 -16.02 21.65 10.71
CA THR A 59 -15.62 20.96 11.94
C THR A 59 -15.04 19.56 11.69
N LEU A 60 -15.10 19.04 10.46
CA LEU A 60 -14.64 17.69 10.15
C LEU A 60 -13.16 17.67 9.81
N PHE A 61 -12.41 16.80 10.49
CA PHE A 61 -11.04 16.50 10.11
C PHE A 61 -10.97 15.67 8.82
N SER A 62 -9.81 15.69 8.16
CA SER A 62 -9.57 14.97 6.89
C SER A 62 -9.87 13.47 6.99
N ASP A 63 -9.54 12.83 8.11
CA ASP A 63 -9.80 11.39 8.33
C ASP A 63 -11.28 11.08 8.52
N GLU A 64 -12.07 12.00 9.04
CA GLU A 64 -13.52 11.82 9.21
C GLU A 64 -14.20 11.84 7.86
N ARG A 65 -13.79 12.79 7.01
CA ARG A 65 -14.28 12.89 5.64
C ARG A 65 -13.86 11.68 4.81
N LEU A 66 -12.64 11.18 5.00
CA LEU A 66 -12.17 9.98 4.32
C LEU A 66 -12.97 8.74 4.75
N ALA A 67 -13.21 8.56 6.06
CA ALA A 67 -14.03 7.46 6.57
C ALA A 67 -15.47 7.53 6.05
N ASP A 68 -16.07 8.73 6.01
CA ASP A 68 -17.40 8.95 5.44
C ASP A 68 -17.45 8.62 3.93
N LEU A 69 -16.44 9.02 3.16
CA LEU A 69 -16.34 8.65 1.74
C LEU A 69 -16.27 7.13 1.55
N LEU A 70 -15.42 6.44 2.31
CA LEU A 70 -15.31 4.98 2.24
C LEU A 70 -16.62 4.29 2.61
N THR A 71 -17.32 4.78 3.65
CA THR A 71 -18.61 4.25 4.10
C THR A 71 -19.69 4.42 3.03
N ARG A 72 -19.72 5.58 2.34
CA ARG A 72 -20.72 5.88 1.31
C ARG A 72 -20.62 5.02 0.05
N HIS A 73 -19.44 4.50 -0.26
CA HIS A 73 -19.26 3.56 -1.38
C HIS A 73 -19.60 2.12 -1.02
N GLY A 74 -19.94 1.84 0.24
CA GLY A 74 -20.36 0.52 0.70
C GLY A 74 -19.17 -0.37 1.10
N PRO A 75 -19.43 -1.67 1.34
CA PRO A 75 -18.36 -2.60 1.70
C PRO A 75 -17.42 -2.78 0.52
N LEU A 76 -16.28 -2.12 0.58
CA LEU A 76 -15.16 -2.33 -0.33
C LEU A 76 -14.49 -3.66 0.03
N ALA A 77 -14.20 -4.51 -0.96
CA ALA A 77 -13.56 -5.81 -0.68
C ALA A 77 -12.10 -5.65 -0.23
N ALA A 78 -11.43 -4.59 -0.67
CA ALA A 78 -10.08 -4.25 -0.23
C ALA A 78 -9.88 -2.73 -0.11
N VAL A 79 -9.23 -2.30 0.97
CA VAL A 79 -8.81 -0.90 1.14
C VAL A 79 -7.33 -0.87 1.47
N PHE A 80 -6.54 -0.21 0.62
CA PHE A 80 -5.09 -0.11 0.72
C PHE A 80 -4.63 1.31 0.98
N VAL A 81 -3.50 1.46 1.66
CA VAL A 81 -2.86 2.75 1.93
C VAL A 81 -1.35 2.69 1.67
N ASP A 82 -0.82 3.74 1.04
CA ASP A 82 0.63 3.96 0.88
C ASP A 82 1.21 4.60 2.16
N CYS A 83 1.11 3.90 3.29
CA CYS A 83 1.61 4.36 4.58
C CYS A 83 1.74 3.20 5.57
N PRO A 84 2.80 3.17 6.40
CA PRO A 84 2.92 2.17 7.46
C PRO A 84 1.73 2.13 8.43
N LEU A 85 1.18 0.92 8.62
CA LEU A 85 0.12 0.66 9.61
C LEU A 85 0.65 0.16 10.95
N THR A 86 1.93 -0.20 11.02
CA THR A 86 2.60 -0.68 12.22
C THR A 86 3.72 0.25 12.64
N LEU A 87 4.05 0.23 13.94
CA LEU A 87 5.16 1.00 14.50
C LEU A 87 6.45 0.18 14.49
N PRO A 88 7.63 0.83 14.44
CA PRO A 88 8.88 0.19 14.81
C PRO A 88 8.80 -0.44 16.21
N PRO A 89 9.49 -1.57 16.46
CA PRO A 89 9.35 -2.31 17.72
C PRO A 89 9.74 -1.48 18.95
N CYS A 90 10.75 -0.60 18.86
CA CYS A 90 11.10 0.26 19.99
C CYS A 90 10.10 1.39 20.24
N VAL A 91 9.36 1.84 19.22
CA VAL A 91 8.30 2.86 19.39
C VAL A 91 7.03 2.22 19.96
N ALA A 92 6.77 0.96 19.63
CA ALA A 92 5.67 0.18 20.20
C ALA A 92 5.96 -0.37 21.61
N CYS A 93 7.22 -0.34 22.05
CA CYS A 93 7.67 -0.95 23.30
C CYS A 93 7.03 -0.28 24.53
N GLN A 94 6.50 -1.10 25.44
CA GLN A 94 5.87 -0.64 26.68
C GLN A 94 6.73 -0.92 27.93
N ARG A 95 7.96 -1.41 27.75
CA ARG A 95 8.83 -1.73 28.90
C ARG A 95 9.24 -0.45 29.63
N PRO A 96 9.23 -0.46 30.97
CA PRO A 96 9.63 0.71 31.75
C PRO A 96 11.13 1.00 31.65
N LEU A 97 11.97 -0.03 31.46
CA LEU A 97 13.42 0.08 31.34
C LEU A 97 13.87 -0.58 30.04
N CYS A 98 14.55 0.19 29.18
CA CYS A 98 15.08 -0.29 27.92
C CYS A 98 16.52 -0.77 28.09
N PRO A 99 16.85 -2.05 27.80
CA PRO A 99 18.22 -2.56 27.88
C PRO A 99 19.09 -2.10 26.69
N GLY A 100 18.51 -1.38 25.72
CA GLY A 100 19.15 -1.03 24.45
C GLY A 100 19.04 -2.14 23.40
N ALA A 101 19.15 -1.78 22.13
CA ALA A 101 18.87 -2.70 21.00
C ALA A 101 19.76 -3.95 20.96
N VAL A 102 21.00 -3.86 21.45
CA VAL A 102 21.96 -4.99 21.45
C VAL A 102 21.59 -6.06 22.48
N GLN A 103 21.02 -5.66 23.62
CA GLN A 103 20.64 -6.55 24.73
C GLN A 103 19.12 -6.78 24.78
N CYS A 104 18.38 -6.28 23.79
CA CYS A 104 16.93 -6.45 23.72
C CYS A 104 16.59 -7.87 23.29
N ASP A 105 15.77 -8.54 24.08
CA ASP A 105 15.19 -9.87 23.82
C ASP A 105 13.82 -9.79 23.11
N ASP A 106 13.40 -8.59 22.67
CA ASP A 106 12.25 -8.46 21.78
C ASP A 106 12.51 -9.20 20.46
N VAL A 107 11.57 -10.06 20.07
CA VAL A 107 11.72 -10.95 18.91
C VAL A 107 11.90 -10.16 17.60
N ALA A 108 11.22 -9.02 17.41
CA ALA A 108 11.38 -8.21 16.20
C ALA A 108 12.79 -7.60 16.16
N VAL A 109 13.25 -7.04 17.28
CA VAL A 109 14.60 -6.47 17.39
C VAL A 109 15.67 -7.53 17.14
N ALA A 110 15.55 -8.70 17.76
CA ALA A 110 16.47 -9.82 17.56
C ALA A 110 16.51 -10.28 16.10
N TYR A 111 15.35 -10.38 15.45
CA TYR A 111 15.25 -10.76 14.04
C TYR A 111 15.89 -9.73 13.10
N MET A 112 15.64 -8.43 13.33
CA MET A 112 16.28 -7.35 12.58
C MET A 112 17.81 -7.37 12.71
N MET A 113 18.32 -7.62 13.92
CA MET A 113 19.76 -7.77 14.16
C MET A 113 20.35 -8.99 13.44
N ALA A 114 19.61 -10.11 13.40
CA ALA A 114 20.02 -11.30 12.65
C ALA A 114 20.11 -11.05 11.14
N ILE A 115 19.14 -10.32 10.56
CA ILE A 115 19.19 -9.89 9.15
C ILE A 115 20.42 -9.02 8.90
N SER A 116 20.66 -8.00 9.73
CA SER A 116 21.81 -7.10 9.60
C SER A 116 23.14 -7.86 9.62
N ASN A 117 23.28 -8.79 10.57
CA ASN A 117 24.48 -9.62 10.69
C ASN A 117 24.69 -10.51 9.46
N ARG A 118 23.61 -11.09 8.90
CA ARG A 118 23.66 -11.90 7.67
C ARG A 118 24.12 -11.06 6.47
N VAL A 119 23.57 -9.86 6.29
CA VAL A 119 23.94 -8.94 5.20
C VAL A 119 25.42 -8.52 5.33
N ARG A 120 25.88 -8.16 6.54
CA ARG A 120 27.29 -7.81 6.80
C ARG A 120 28.25 -8.95 6.48
N ARG A 121 27.91 -10.20 6.83
CA ARG A 121 28.72 -11.40 6.52
C ARG A 121 28.89 -11.63 5.02
N ARG A 122 27.93 -11.21 4.19
CA ARG A 122 27.99 -11.31 2.72
C ARG A 122 28.86 -10.23 2.05
N GLY A 123 29.63 -9.46 2.82
CA GLY A 123 30.58 -8.48 2.27
C GLY A 123 29.99 -7.09 2.04
N ALA A 124 28.74 -6.83 2.42
CA ALA A 124 28.13 -5.50 2.41
C ALA A 124 28.73 -4.62 3.54
N ARG A 125 30.01 -4.24 3.42
CA ARG A 125 30.75 -3.41 4.38
C ARG A 125 30.12 -2.02 4.64
N LYS A 126 29.16 -1.59 3.82
CA LYS A 126 28.44 -0.30 3.94
C LYS A 126 27.00 -0.42 4.46
N ALA A 127 26.55 -1.61 4.88
CA ALA A 127 25.19 -1.76 5.41
C ALA A 127 24.99 -0.86 6.64
N ARG A 128 24.14 0.16 6.49
CA ARG A 128 23.80 1.09 7.58
C ARG A 128 23.38 0.30 8.81
N PRO A 129 23.75 0.75 10.02
CA PRO A 129 23.28 0.09 11.23
C PRO A 129 21.75 0.10 11.23
N VAL A 130 21.17 -1.06 11.57
CA VAL A 130 19.74 -1.18 11.78
C VAL A 130 19.35 -0.30 12.96
N ASN A 131 18.24 0.44 12.81
CA ASN A 131 17.68 1.29 13.84
C ASN A 131 16.25 0.86 14.18
N PRO A 132 16.04 0.04 15.22
CA PRO A 132 14.71 -0.40 15.63
C PRO A 132 13.80 0.70 16.20
N GLN A 133 14.33 1.92 16.39
CA GLN A 133 13.55 3.11 16.77
C GLN A 133 12.83 3.74 15.59
N SER A 134 13.34 3.56 14.36
CA SER A 134 12.74 4.13 13.15
C SER A 134 12.38 3.12 12.07
N GLN A 135 12.90 1.89 12.16
CA GLN A 135 12.71 0.83 11.17
C GLN A 135 11.87 -0.31 11.74
N ARG A 136 11.04 -0.92 10.89
CA ARG A 136 10.37 -2.20 11.13
C ARG A 136 11.19 -3.37 10.59
N VAL A 137 10.74 -4.59 10.87
CA VAL A 137 11.30 -5.80 10.26
C VAL A 137 11.25 -5.71 8.74
N TRP A 138 10.13 -5.26 8.17
CA TRP A 138 10.00 -5.02 6.72
C TRP A 138 11.12 -4.14 6.15
N ASP A 139 11.35 -2.98 6.75
CA ASP A 139 12.38 -2.03 6.28
C ASP A 139 13.78 -2.66 6.26
N VAL A 140 14.06 -3.53 7.24
CA VAL A 140 15.35 -4.22 7.37
C VAL A 140 15.45 -5.41 6.41
N MET A 141 14.35 -6.10 6.13
CA MET A 141 14.33 -7.20 5.16
C MET A 141 14.74 -6.74 3.75
N LYS A 142 14.38 -5.52 3.37
CA LYS A 142 14.81 -4.93 2.09
C LYS A 142 16.33 -4.86 1.92
N LEU A 143 17.10 -4.83 3.01
CA LEU A 143 18.58 -4.90 2.95
C LEU A 143 19.09 -6.22 2.38
N THR A 144 18.24 -7.25 2.30
CA THR A 144 18.57 -8.53 1.68
C THR A 144 18.30 -8.56 0.17
N GLU A 145 17.59 -7.56 -0.34
CA GLU A 145 17.27 -7.42 -1.76
C GLU A 145 18.37 -6.61 -2.49
N PRO A 146 18.63 -6.87 -3.78
CA PRO A 146 19.59 -6.10 -4.55
C PRO A 146 19.14 -4.63 -4.71
N ALA A 147 19.97 -3.69 -4.26
CA ALA A 147 19.90 -2.26 -4.61
C ALA A 147 18.60 -1.50 -4.25
N ASP A 148 18.14 -1.60 -2.99
CA ASP A 148 17.14 -0.68 -2.44
C ASP A 148 17.71 0.33 -1.42
N ASP A 149 18.61 1.19 -1.90
CA ASP A 149 19.29 2.20 -1.07
C ASP A 149 18.41 3.43 -0.73
N ALA A 150 17.18 3.51 -1.25
CA ALA A 150 16.38 4.75 -1.26
C ALA A 150 15.12 4.74 -0.37
N THR A 151 14.82 3.64 0.34
CA THR A 151 13.63 3.60 1.20
C THR A 151 13.88 4.36 2.52
N GLU A 152 13.10 5.43 2.73
CA GLU A 152 13.05 6.15 4.01
C GLU A 152 12.53 5.23 5.13
N PRO A 153 13.11 5.24 6.34
CA PRO A 153 12.61 4.44 7.47
C PRO A 153 11.14 4.70 7.80
N THR A 154 10.41 3.66 8.24
CA THR A 154 8.99 3.74 8.61
C THR A 154 8.64 4.93 9.50
N PHE A 155 9.48 5.25 10.48
CA PHE A 155 9.24 6.30 11.46
C PHE A 155 10.29 7.41 11.36
N SER A 156 10.54 7.86 10.13
CA SER A 156 11.33 9.05 9.84
C SER A 156 10.55 10.34 10.17
N ALA A 157 11.22 11.49 10.05
CA ALA A 157 10.59 12.80 10.26
C ALA A 157 9.39 13.07 9.33
N ASN A 158 9.44 12.59 8.09
CA ASN A 158 8.36 12.82 7.11
C ASN A 158 7.23 11.79 7.25
N LEU A 159 7.56 10.54 7.59
CA LEU A 159 6.60 9.44 7.59
C LEU A 159 5.91 9.25 8.94
N ALA A 160 6.57 9.54 10.07
CA ALA A 160 6.00 9.35 11.42
C ALA A 160 4.62 10.02 11.65
N PRO A 161 4.37 11.26 11.18
CA PRO A 161 3.03 11.87 11.26
C PRO A 161 1.99 11.08 10.44
N LEU A 162 2.38 10.57 9.27
CA LEU A 162 1.51 9.77 8.42
C LEU A 162 1.23 8.39 9.03
N VAL A 163 2.21 7.76 9.67
CA VAL A 163 2.02 6.49 10.41
C VAL A 163 1.00 6.69 11.54
N THR A 164 1.14 7.77 12.30
CA THR A 164 0.20 8.11 13.38
C THR A 164 -1.22 8.29 12.83
N ARG A 165 -1.34 8.99 11.70
CA ARG A 165 -2.60 9.22 11.01
C ARG A 165 -3.21 7.92 10.48
N ALA A 166 -2.44 7.09 9.78
CA ALA A 166 -2.88 5.81 9.23
C ALA A 166 -3.38 4.86 10.32
N ARG A 167 -2.69 4.79 11.46
CA ARG A 167 -3.13 4.00 12.62
C ARG A 167 -4.40 4.55 13.26
N THR A 168 -4.55 5.86 13.32
CA THR A 168 -5.78 6.50 13.82
C THR A 168 -6.96 6.22 12.90
N LEU A 169 -6.75 6.35 11.59
CA LEU A 169 -7.73 5.99 10.56
C LEU A 169 -8.11 4.52 10.67
N GLN A 170 -7.14 3.59 10.76
CA GLN A 170 -7.42 2.16 10.92
C GLN A 170 -8.28 1.87 12.16
N ARG A 171 -8.00 2.51 13.30
CA ARG A 171 -8.82 2.36 14.51
C ARG A 171 -10.26 2.85 14.29
N ARG A 172 -10.44 3.95 13.56
CA ARG A 172 -11.76 4.50 13.24
C ARG A 172 -12.53 3.59 12.28
N LEU A 173 -11.87 3.12 11.23
CA LEU A 173 -12.44 2.19 10.26
C LEU A 173 -12.78 0.84 10.88
N ASN A 174 -12.01 0.40 11.88
CA ASN A 174 -12.31 -0.79 12.67
C ASN A 174 -13.57 -0.66 13.54
N ALA A 175 -14.02 0.57 13.82
CA ALA A 175 -15.21 0.83 14.62
C ALA A 175 -16.49 0.96 13.77
N LEU A 176 -16.38 0.83 12.44
CA LEU A 176 -17.53 0.83 11.53
C LEU A 176 -18.19 -0.54 11.46
N ASP A 177 -19.45 -0.56 11.04
CA ASP A 177 -20.21 -1.76 10.71
C ASP A 177 -20.77 -1.62 9.28
N PRO A 178 -20.27 -2.39 8.29
CA PRO A 178 -19.23 -3.41 8.41
C PRO A 178 -17.83 -2.81 8.66
N GLN A 179 -16.97 -3.62 9.28
CA GLN A 179 -15.59 -3.24 9.57
C GLN A 179 -14.79 -3.07 8.27
N ILE A 180 -14.03 -1.97 8.16
CA ILE A 180 -13.10 -1.75 7.05
C ILE A 180 -11.67 -1.97 7.54
N LEU A 181 -10.98 -2.97 6.97
CA LEU A 181 -9.58 -3.27 7.24
C LEU A 181 -8.68 -2.54 6.23
N LEU A 182 -7.73 -1.74 6.71
CA LEU A 182 -6.68 -1.20 5.85
C LEU A 182 -5.57 -2.22 5.69
N ARG A 183 -5.02 -2.25 4.49
CA ARG A 183 -3.82 -2.99 4.15
C ARG A 183 -2.75 -2.03 3.67
N GLU A 184 -1.51 -2.36 3.95
CA GLU A 184 -0.37 -1.54 3.60
C GLU A 184 0.20 -1.95 2.25
N THR A 185 0.52 -0.96 1.43
CA THR A 185 1.44 -1.10 0.29
C THR A 185 2.47 0.02 0.33
N GLN A 186 3.43 -0.02 -0.59
CA GLN A 186 4.42 1.04 -0.77
C GLN A 186 4.60 1.31 -2.26
N VAL A 187 4.18 2.48 -2.74
CA VAL A 187 4.07 2.78 -4.18
C VAL A 187 5.41 2.62 -4.91
N SER A 188 6.52 3.09 -4.33
CA SER A 188 7.83 2.97 -4.98
C SER A 188 8.28 1.51 -5.16
N THR A 189 7.98 0.65 -4.18
CA THR A 189 8.31 -0.78 -4.25
C THR A 189 7.30 -1.54 -5.12
N ALA A 190 6.03 -1.15 -5.12
CA ALA A 190 5.02 -1.69 -6.03
C ALA A 190 5.37 -1.39 -7.48
N LEU A 191 5.83 -0.17 -7.80
CA LEU A 191 6.30 0.18 -9.15
C LEU A 191 7.53 -0.64 -9.56
N GLU A 192 8.46 -0.91 -8.65
CA GLU A 192 9.59 -1.81 -8.96
C GLU A 192 9.10 -3.23 -9.24
N ALA A 193 8.13 -3.75 -8.48
CA ALA A 193 7.54 -5.07 -8.72
C ALA A 193 6.82 -5.14 -10.08
N LEU A 194 6.13 -4.06 -10.48
CA LEU A 194 5.45 -3.94 -11.76
C LEU A 194 6.40 -3.66 -12.93
N ARG A 195 7.64 -3.27 -12.65
CA ARG A 195 8.55 -2.74 -13.67
C ARG A 195 8.80 -3.71 -14.82
N ARG A 196 9.20 -4.94 -14.50
CA ARG A 196 9.49 -5.96 -15.52
C ARG A 196 8.22 -6.41 -16.25
N PRO A 197 7.12 -6.79 -15.55
CA PRO A 197 5.87 -7.17 -16.21
C PRO A 197 5.33 -6.11 -17.19
N LEU A 198 5.50 -4.82 -16.85
CA LEU A 198 4.99 -3.72 -17.66
C LEU A 198 6.01 -3.15 -18.66
N GLY A 199 7.25 -3.68 -18.72
CA GLY A 199 8.29 -3.15 -19.59
C GLY A 199 8.72 -1.70 -19.25
N LEU A 200 8.63 -1.32 -17.98
CA LEU A 200 8.97 0.02 -17.50
C LEU A 200 10.49 0.21 -17.31
N PRO A 201 10.99 1.45 -17.42
CA PRO A 201 12.40 1.75 -17.24
C PRO A 201 12.87 1.53 -15.79
N ASP A 202 14.16 1.19 -15.61
CA ASP A 202 14.80 0.99 -14.30
C ASP A 202 14.62 2.16 -13.33
N ALA A 203 14.54 3.38 -13.85
CA ALA A 203 14.43 4.59 -13.05
C ALA A 203 12.99 4.89 -12.58
N VAL A 204 11.98 4.09 -12.97
CA VAL A 204 10.56 4.38 -12.69
C VAL A 204 10.28 4.63 -11.20
N LYS A 205 10.91 3.85 -10.31
CA LYS A 205 10.72 3.96 -8.85
C LYS A 205 11.21 5.29 -8.26
N LEU A 206 12.13 5.99 -8.95
CA LEU A 206 12.73 7.25 -8.50
C LEU A 206 12.18 8.47 -9.24
N GLU A 207 11.99 8.36 -10.55
CA GLU A 207 11.67 9.49 -11.42
C GLU A 207 10.21 9.94 -11.30
N TYR A 208 9.28 9.03 -10.96
CA TYR A 208 7.85 9.33 -10.95
C TYR A 208 7.44 10.44 -9.96
N ARG A 209 8.28 10.75 -8.96
CA ARG A 209 8.07 11.84 -7.99
C ARG A 209 8.79 13.13 -8.37
N ARG A 210 9.69 13.12 -9.35
CA ARG A 210 10.48 14.31 -9.71
C ARG A 210 9.60 15.35 -10.37
N PHE A 211 9.92 16.61 -10.12
CA PHE A 211 9.14 17.73 -10.64
C PHE A 211 9.18 17.80 -12.18
N GLU A 212 10.36 17.60 -12.77
CA GLU A 212 10.58 17.75 -14.21
C GLU A 212 10.11 16.55 -15.02
N THR A 213 10.43 15.33 -14.58
CA THR A 213 10.19 14.08 -15.33
C THR A 213 8.97 13.30 -14.84
N GLY A 214 8.46 13.60 -13.65
CA GLY A 214 7.48 12.76 -12.98
C GLY A 214 6.15 12.65 -13.70
N LEU A 215 5.68 13.71 -14.38
CA LEU A 215 4.42 13.65 -15.14
C LEU A 215 4.51 12.60 -16.26
N ALA A 216 5.52 12.73 -17.12
CA ALA A 216 5.73 11.81 -18.24
C ALA A 216 5.93 10.36 -17.77
N VAL A 217 6.64 10.16 -16.65
CA VAL A 217 6.81 8.81 -16.08
C VAL A 217 5.50 8.23 -15.57
N ARG A 218 4.62 9.05 -14.97
CA ARG A 218 3.30 8.60 -14.50
C ARG A 218 2.37 8.28 -15.67
N GLU A 219 2.40 9.07 -16.74
CA GLU A 219 1.69 8.77 -17.99
C GLU A 219 2.17 7.46 -18.61
N LEU A 220 3.50 7.28 -18.72
CA LEU A 220 4.10 6.04 -19.21
C LEU A 220 3.65 4.81 -18.42
N VAL A 221 3.56 4.91 -17.09
CA VAL A 221 3.07 3.79 -16.26
C VAL A 221 1.61 3.45 -16.59
N ILE A 222 0.74 4.45 -16.71
CA ILE A 222 -0.67 4.25 -17.06
C ILE A 222 -0.78 3.62 -18.46
N GLU A 223 -0.06 4.15 -19.44
CA GLU A 223 -0.02 3.63 -20.81
C GLU A 223 0.45 2.17 -20.85
N ALA A 224 1.50 1.83 -20.09
CA ALA A 224 1.99 0.46 -19.99
C ALA A 224 0.96 -0.50 -19.38
N MET A 225 0.23 -0.07 -18.33
CA MET A 225 -0.85 -0.87 -17.75
C MET A 225 -2.00 -1.11 -18.75
N VAL A 226 -2.37 -0.10 -19.54
CA VAL A 226 -3.38 -0.23 -20.60
C VAL A 226 -2.88 -1.15 -21.71
N GLY A 227 -1.64 -0.95 -22.16
CA GLY A 227 -1.02 -1.75 -23.22
C GLY A 227 -0.92 -3.25 -22.86
N GLN A 228 -0.69 -3.56 -21.59
CA GLN A 228 -0.69 -4.94 -21.08
C GLN A 228 -2.09 -5.46 -20.72
N ARG A 229 -3.16 -4.65 -20.85
CA ARG A 229 -4.54 -4.97 -20.43
C ARG A 229 -4.71 -5.22 -18.94
N LEU A 230 -3.79 -4.72 -18.11
CA LEU A 230 -3.99 -4.67 -16.66
C LEU A 230 -5.03 -3.61 -16.28
N LEU A 231 -5.07 -2.52 -17.04
CA LEU A 231 -6.00 -1.39 -16.87
C LEU A 231 -6.85 -1.22 -18.13
N ALA A 232 -8.14 -0.96 -17.97
CA ALA A 232 -9.02 -0.64 -19.09
C ALA A 232 -8.59 0.69 -19.75
N PRO A 233 -8.86 0.89 -21.06
CA PRO A 233 -8.55 2.14 -21.74
C PRO A 233 -9.18 3.34 -21.03
N LEU A 234 -8.36 4.35 -20.72
CA LEU A 234 -8.81 5.55 -20.03
C LEU A 234 -9.05 6.70 -20.99
N ARG A 235 -10.02 7.56 -20.66
CA ARG A 235 -10.19 8.85 -21.32
C ARG A 235 -9.01 9.77 -20.98
N SER A 236 -8.62 10.64 -21.91
CA SER A 236 -7.47 11.53 -21.76
C SER A 236 -7.56 12.48 -20.56
N ASP A 237 -8.76 12.94 -20.21
CA ASP A 237 -8.99 13.78 -19.03
C ASP A 237 -8.72 13.03 -17.71
N LEU A 238 -9.07 11.75 -17.64
CA LEU A 238 -8.80 10.91 -16.48
C LEU A 238 -7.31 10.56 -16.36
N VAL A 239 -6.62 10.30 -17.48
CA VAL A 239 -5.16 10.14 -17.51
C VAL A 239 -4.48 11.41 -16.98
N ALA A 240 -4.87 12.58 -17.50
CA ALA A 240 -4.34 13.87 -17.05
C ALA A 240 -4.61 14.13 -15.56
N GLN A 241 -5.78 13.73 -15.05
CA GLN A 241 -6.11 13.85 -13.62
C GLN A 241 -5.20 12.99 -12.75
N ILE A 242 -5.01 11.71 -13.11
CA ILE A 242 -4.22 10.76 -12.32
C ILE A 242 -2.73 11.08 -12.41
N ALA A 243 -2.21 11.29 -13.61
CA ALA A 243 -0.79 11.60 -13.81
C ALA A 243 -0.42 13.03 -13.39
N GLY A 244 -1.38 13.95 -13.35
CA GLY A 244 -1.15 15.36 -12.97
C GLY A 244 -0.75 15.57 -11.51
N SER A 245 -1.11 14.66 -10.60
CA SER A 245 -0.79 14.75 -9.17
C SER A 245 -0.08 13.50 -8.67
N VAL A 246 1.04 13.68 -7.97
CA VAL A 246 1.75 12.57 -7.30
C VAL A 246 0.84 11.90 -6.28
N GLU A 247 0.04 12.68 -5.56
CA GLU A 247 -0.88 12.19 -4.54
C GLU A 247 -2.00 11.32 -5.13
N ILE A 248 -2.62 11.75 -6.23
CA ILE A 248 -3.63 10.95 -6.94
C ILE A 248 -2.99 9.71 -7.56
N PHE A 249 -1.81 9.84 -8.16
CA PHE A 249 -1.09 8.69 -8.72
C PHE A 249 -0.72 7.64 -7.66
N HIS A 250 -0.30 8.06 -6.46
CA HIS A 250 -0.07 7.15 -5.35
C HIS A 250 -1.34 6.41 -4.96
N ALA A 251 -2.46 7.12 -4.80
CA ALA A 251 -3.75 6.52 -4.48
C ALA A 251 -4.19 5.54 -5.59
N PHE A 252 -3.95 5.87 -6.87
CA PHE A 252 -4.21 5.00 -8.01
C PHE A 252 -3.39 3.71 -7.97
N ILE A 253 -2.06 3.78 -7.85
CA ILE A 253 -1.21 2.58 -7.75
C ILE A 253 -1.62 1.73 -6.54
N THR A 254 -1.94 2.38 -5.43
CA THR A 254 -2.43 1.70 -4.22
C THR A 254 -3.75 0.95 -4.48
N ALA A 255 -4.67 1.53 -5.25
CA ALA A 255 -5.93 0.89 -5.61
C ALA A 255 -5.70 -0.30 -6.56
N VAL A 256 -4.78 -0.16 -7.51
CA VAL A 256 -4.34 -1.26 -8.41
C VAL A 256 -3.76 -2.43 -7.60
N VAL A 257 -2.92 -2.17 -6.60
CA VAL A 257 -2.45 -3.23 -5.68
C VAL A 257 -3.62 -3.89 -4.95
N GLY A 258 -4.64 -3.13 -4.58
CA GLY A 258 -5.85 -3.66 -3.98
C GLY A 258 -6.63 -4.61 -4.91
N ALA A 259 -6.81 -4.24 -6.17
CA ALA A 259 -7.44 -5.11 -7.17
C ALA A 259 -6.61 -6.39 -7.43
N LEU A 260 -5.29 -6.24 -7.56
CA LEU A 260 -4.37 -7.38 -7.67
C LEU A 260 -4.46 -8.30 -6.45
N HIS A 261 -4.60 -7.74 -5.24
CA HIS A 261 -4.75 -8.52 -4.02
C HIS A 261 -6.02 -9.38 -4.04
N LEU A 262 -7.14 -8.80 -4.50
CA LEU A 262 -8.41 -9.52 -4.63
C LEU A 262 -8.32 -10.67 -5.64
N ALA A 263 -7.51 -10.52 -6.69
CA ALA A 263 -7.23 -11.56 -7.68
C ALA A 263 -6.15 -12.57 -7.25
N GLY A 264 -5.57 -12.45 -6.05
CA GLY A 264 -4.47 -13.31 -5.60
C GLY A 264 -3.12 -13.03 -6.30
N LEU A 265 -2.98 -11.87 -6.93
CA LEU A 265 -1.78 -11.43 -7.68
C LEU A 265 -0.88 -10.50 -6.85
N THR A 266 -0.80 -10.75 -5.55
CA THR A 266 0.14 -10.09 -4.64
C THR A 266 0.94 -11.11 -3.89
N ARG A 267 2.20 -10.79 -3.58
CA ARG A 267 3.08 -11.67 -2.81
C ARG A 267 2.42 -12.08 -1.49
N ASP A 268 2.54 -13.37 -1.19
CA ASP A 268 2.14 -13.89 0.10
C ASP A 268 3.04 -13.36 1.22
N LYS A 269 2.40 -13.08 2.35
CA LYS A 269 3.11 -12.81 3.59
C LYS A 269 3.86 -14.08 4.01
N PRO A 270 5.20 -14.05 4.19
CA PRO A 270 5.94 -15.22 4.66
C PRO A 270 5.39 -15.73 5.98
N GLU A 271 5.35 -17.04 6.19
CA GLU A 271 4.86 -17.65 7.44
C GLU A 271 5.62 -17.15 8.67
N SER A 272 6.91 -16.84 8.50
CA SER A 272 7.75 -16.28 9.56
C SER A 272 7.39 -14.84 9.96
N PHE A 273 6.48 -14.18 9.24
CA PHE A 273 6.17 -12.76 9.39
C PHE A 273 4.91 -12.56 10.24
N ARG A 274 5.08 -11.92 11.40
CA ARG A 274 3.97 -11.60 12.31
C ARG A 274 3.29 -10.32 11.85
N GLU A 275 2.06 -10.11 12.32
CA GLU A 275 1.32 -8.88 11.98
C GLU A 275 2.08 -7.61 12.41
N VAL A 276 2.75 -7.67 13.57
CA VAL A 276 3.54 -6.56 14.11
C VAL A 276 4.80 -6.24 13.29
N ASP A 277 5.22 -7.14 12.40
CA ASP A 277 6.45 -6.97 11.62
C ASP A 277 6.25 -6.01 10.42
N GLY A 278 4.99 -5.65 10.11
CA GLY A 278 4.62 -4.62 9.13
C GLY A 278 4.65 -5.06 7.66
N TRP A 279 3.86 -6.06 7.31
CA TRP A 279 3.86 -6.62 5.95
C TRP A 279 3.34 -5.60 4.95
N VAL A 280 4.00 -5.52 3.80
CA VAL A 280 3.63 -4.63 2.69
C VAL A 280 3.26 -5.51 1.51
N HIS A 281 2.02 -5.36 1.05
CA HIS A 281 1.56 -6.09 -0.13
C HIS A 281 2.16 -5.48 -1.38
N LEU A 282 2.76 -6.33 -2.20
CA LEU A 282 3.38 -5.96 -3.46
C LEU A 282 2.81 -6.83 -4.58
N PRO A 283 2.65 -6.29 -5.80
CA PRO A 283 2.30 -7.06 -6.98
C PRO A 283 3.20 -8.28 -7.17
N ASP A 284 2.60 -9.39 -7.57
CA ASP A 284 3.28 -10.57 -8.07
C ASP A 284 2.60 -11.02 -9.36
N LEU A 285 3.25 -10.72 -10.48
CA LEU A 285 2.73 -10.98 -11.83
C LEU A 285 3.59 -12.01 -12.57
N ALA A 286 4.36 -12.83 -11.85
CA ALA A 286 5.25 -13.81 -12.45
C ALA A 286 4.52 -14.79 -13.39
N ASP A 287 3.32 -15.21 -13.00
CA ASP A 287 2.47 -16.14 -13.75
C ASP A 287 1.26 -15.46 -14.41
N TRP A 288 1.21 -14.13 -14.37
CA TRP A 288 0.12 -13.38 -14.98
C TRP A 288 0.30 -13.35 -16.50
N VAL A 289 -0.53 -14.13 -17.19
CA VAL A 289 -0.73 -14.03 -18.63
C VAL A 289 -1.86 -13.03 -18.79
N GLY A 290 -1.56 -11.81 -19.26
CA GLY A 290 -2.56 -10.74 -19.38
C GLY A 290 -3.84 -11.21 -20.06
N THR A 291 -4.98 -10.57 -19.75
CA THR A 291 -6.34 -11.02 -20.13
C THR A 291 -6.40 -11.47 -21.60
N GLY A 292 -6.24 -12.78 -21.77
CA GLY A 292 -6.12 -13.47 -23.04
C GLY A 292 -7.36 -14.33 -23.22
N ILE A 293 -8.36 -13.77 -23.88
CA ILE A 293 -9.35 -14.55 -24.61
C ILE A 293 -8.63 -15.01 -25.89
N GLU A 294 -8.52 -16.33 -26.08
CA GLU A 294 -8.27 -16.92 -27.41
C GLU A 294 -9.32 -16.46 -28.42
#